data_AF-A0A286BXD0-F1
#
_entry.id   AF-A0A286BXD0-F1
#
_cell.length_a   1.000
_cell.length_b   1.000
_cell.length_c   1.000
_cell.angle_alpha   90.00
_cell.angle_beta   90.00
_cell.angle_gamma   90.00
#
_symmetry.space_group_name_H-M   'P 1'
#
loop_
_entity.id
_entity.type
_entity.pdbx_description
1 polymer ?
#
loop_
_entity_poly.entity_id
_entity_poly.type
_entity_poly.pdbx_seq_one_letter_code
_entity_poly.pdbx_strand_id
1 'polypeptide(L)'
;MLHSLSHPGLDYVKREVNVSILSKQLEQNFDDACQIVGQVAIQKAARGEETSRSLLVEEISRLATRYKALTGEEHLAMRMAIESLEHPP
;
A
#
# COMPACT_ATOMS: atom_id res chain seq x y z
N MET A 1 44.71 -14.89 -13.09
CA MET A 1 43.78 -14.99 -11.95
C MET A 1 43.36 -13.58 -11.55
N LEU A 2 42.16 -13.15 -11.95
CA LEU A 2 41.57 -11.89 -11.48
C LEU A 2 40.91 -12.18 -10.13
N HIS A 3 41.52 -11.73 -9.04
CA HIS A 3 40.87 -11.74 -7.73
C HIS A 3 39.79 -10.65 -7.73
N SER A 4 38.53 -11.06 -7.79
CA SER A 4 37.37 -10.20 -7.61
C SER A 4 37.40 -9.61 -6.20
N LEU A 5 37.87 -8.37 -6.08
CA LEU A 5 37.79 -7.60 -4.84
C LEU A 5 36.32 -7.20 -4.63
N SER A 6 35.56 -8.00 -3.90
CA SER A 6 34.30 -7.54 -3.30
C SER A 6 34.65 -6.39 -2.36
N HIS A 7 34.19 -5.17 -2.68
CA HIS A 7 34.45 -3.98 -1.86
C HIS A 7 33.32 -3.86 -0.82
N PRO A 8 33.52 -4.31 0.43
CA PRO A 8 32.45 -4.38 1.43
C PRO A 8 31.80 -3.03 1.73
N GLY A 9 32.53 -1.92 1.56
CA GLY A 9 31.99 -0.57 1.72
C GLY A 9 30.96 -0.16 0.65
N LEU A 10 31.09 -0.66 -0.58
CA LEU A 10 30.13 -0.38 -1.65
C LEU A 10 28.82 -1.17 -1.44
N ASP A 11 28.93 -2.39 -0.91
CA ASP A 11 27.78 -3.25 -0.62
C ASP A 11 26.99 -2.74 0.60
N TYR A 12 27.65 -2.14 1.58
CA TYR A 12 27.01 -1.50 2.73
C TYR A 12 26.21 -0.25 2.33
N VAL A 13 26.81 0.68 1.57
CA VAL A 13 26.14 1.90 1.10
C VAL A 13 24.95 1.55 0.19
N LYS A 14 25.08 0.55 -0.69
CA LYS A 14 23.96 0.05 -1.51
C LYS A 14 22.81 -0.48 -0.65
N ARG A 15 23.10 -1.17 0.45
CA ARG A 15 22.07 -1.66 1.38
C ARG A 15 21.37 -0.51 2.09
N GLU A 16 22.08 0.48 2.61
CA GLU A 16 21.48 1.63 3.30
C GLU A 16 20.58 2.45 2.37
N VAL A 17 21.03 2.72 1.14
CA VAL A 17 20.23 3.42 0.13
C VAL A 17 18.97 2.62 -0.23
N ASN A 18 19.09 1.31 -0.42
CA ASN A 18 17.94 0.44 -0.69
C ASN A 18 16.93 0.45 0.48
N VAL A 19 17.40 0.38 1.72
CA VAL A 19 16.53 0.45 2.91
C VAL A 19 15.78 1.79 2.97
N SER A 20 16.47 2.91 2.70
CA SER A 20 15.84 4.23 2.69
C SER A 20 14.80 4.41 1.58
N ILE A 21 15.02 3.80 0.40
CA ILE A 21 14.04 3.84 -0.70
C ILE A 21 12.81 3.00 -0.32
N LEU A 22 13.02 1.80 0.23
CA LEU A 22 11.94 0.91 0.65
C LEU A 22 11.10 1.54 1.78
N SER A 23 11.73 2.23 2.73
CA SER A 23 11.00 2.93 3.79
C SER A 23 10.10 4.04 3.24
N LYS A 24 10.61 4.84 2.29
CA LYS A 24 9.81 5.89 1.63
C LYS A 24 8.67 5.32 0.81
N GLN A 25 8.90 4.22 0.10
CA GLN A 25 7.84 3.55 -0.65
C GLN A 25 6.77 2.99 0.28
N LEU A 26 7.16 2.45 1.45
CA LEU A 26 6.21 1.98 2.44
C LEU A 26 5.37 3.12 3.02
N GLU A 27 6.00 4.24 3.38
CA GLU A 27 5.31 5.46 3.84
C GLU A 27 4.30 5.95 2.80
N GLN A 28 4.70 6.02 1.53
CA GLN A 28 3.80 6.42 0.43
C GLN A 28 2.62 5.46 0.29
N ASN A 29 2.84 4.15 0.32
CA ASN A 29 1.74 3.19 0.24
C ASN A 29 0.79 3.28 1.44
N PHE A 30 1.31 3.64 2.62
CA PHE A 30 0.50 3.87 3.80
C PHE A 30 -0.35 5.15 3.67
N ASP A 31 0.25 6.25 3.22
CA ASP A 31 -0.47 7.50 2.95
C ASP A 31 -1.57 7.30 1.90
N ASP A 32 -1.26 6.58 0.82
CA ASP A 32 -2.21 6.20 -0.22
C ASP A 32 -3.35 5.34 0.36
N ALA A 33 -3.04 4.40 1.27
CA ALA A 33 -4.05 3.58 1.92
C ALA A 33 -5.01 4.44 2.78
N CYS A 34 -4.47 5.37 3.57
CA CYS A 34 -5.27 6.32 4.35
C CYS A 34 -6.14 7.19 3.45
N GLN A 35 -5.59 7.67 2.33
CA GLN A 35 -6.34 8.47 1.36
C GLN A 35 -7.47 7.67 0.72
N ILE A 36 -7.24 6.41 0.34
CA ILE A 36 -8.27 5.52 -0.22
C ILE A 36 -9.42 5.34 0.78
N VAL A 37 -9.12 5.03 2.05
CA VAL A 37 -10.13 4.89 3.10
C VAL A 37 -10.95 6.17 3.25
N GLY A 38 -10.27 7.33 3.34
CA GLY A 38 -10.93 8.63 3.46
C GLY A 38 -11.84 8.95 2.29
N GLN A 39 -11.38 8.72 1.05
CA GLN A 39 -12.15 8.99 -0.16
C GLN A 39 -13.40 8.12 -0.26
N VAL A 40 -13.28 6.82 0.06
CA VAL A 40 -14.44 5.91 0.06
C VAL A 40 -15.46 6.34 1.11
N ALA A 41 -15.02 6.68 2.33
CA ALA A 41 -15.90 7.16 3.38
C ALA A 41 -16.63 8.45 2.99
N ILE A 42 -15.92 9.43 2.42
CA ILE A 42 -16.51 10.68 1.94
C ILE A 42 -17.56 10.41 0.86
N GLN A 43 -17.27 9.53 -0.11
CA GLN A 43 -18.21 9.22 -1.18
C GLN A 43 -19.48 8.53 -0.66
N LYS A 44 -19.38 7.62 0.30
CA LYS A 44 -20.54 6.99 0.93
C LYS A 44 -21.37 8.02 1.69
N ALA A 45 -20.73 8.85 2.52
CA ALA A 45 -21.39 9.92 3.26
C ALA A 45 -22.11 10.91 2.33
N ALA A 46 -21.47 11.30 1.21
CA ALA A 46 -22.06 12.20 0.21
C ALA A 46 -23.32 11.60 -0.46
N ARG A 47 -23.46 10.28 -0.48
CA ARG A 47 -24.66 9.57 -0.99
C ARG A 47 -25.71 9.32 0.09
N GLY A 48 -25.46 9.73 1.34
CA GLY A 48 -26.31 9.41 2.48
C GLY A 48 -26.28 7.92 2.87
N GLU A 49 -25.24 7.20 2.44
CA GLU A 49 -25.07 5.78 2.76
C GLU A 49 -24.48 5.61 4.17
N GLU A 50 -24.87 4.53 4.83
CA GLU A 50 -24.24 4.13 6.09
C GLU A 50 -22.74 3.91 5.90
N THR A 51 -21.97 4.43 6.85
CA THR A 51 -20.51 4.25 6.88
C THR A 51 -20.15 3.45 8.11
N SER A 52 -19.74 2.21 7.89
CA SER A 52 -19.21 1.32 8.91
C SER A 52 -17.93 0.67 8.39
N ARG A 53 -17.14 0.10 9.29
CA ARG A 53 -15.86 -0.47 8.91
C ARG A 53 -15.99 -1.61 7.89
N SER A 54 -16.96 -2.50 8.07
CA SER A 54 -17.24 -3.59 7.15
C SER A 54 -17.67 -3.08 5.77
N LEU A 55 -18.50 -2.03 5.71
CA LEU A 55 -18.95 -1.44 4.45
C LEU A 55 -17.80 -0.74 3.70
N LEU A 56 -16.84 -0.17 4.41
CA LEU A 56 -15.62 0.37 3.79
C LEU A 56 -14.74 -0.75 3.23
N VAL A 57 -14.56 -1.85 3.97
CA VAL A 57 -13.82 -3.03 3.49
C VAL A 57 -14.46 -3.61 2.23
N GLU A 58 -15.78 -3.76 2.19
CA GLU A 58 -16.50 -4.27 1.03
C GLU A 58 -16.26 -3.41 -0.21
N GLU A 59 -16.42 -2.09 -0.07
CA GLU A 59 -16.28 -1.15 -1.18
C GLU A 59 -14.82 -1.10 -1.70
N ILE A 60 -13.84 -1.09 -0.80
CA ILE A 60 -12.41 -1.13 -1.17
C ILE A 60 -12.05 -2.49 -1.80
N SER A 61 -12.60 -3.60 -1.32
CA SER A 61 -12.40 -4.94 -1.92
C SER A 61 -12.95 -5.02 -3.34
N ARG A 62 -14.11 -4.38 -3.59
CA ARG A 62 -14.69 -4.26 -4.92
C ARG A 62 -13.79 -3.44 -5.85
N LEU A 63 -13.24 -2.33 -5.36
CA LEU A 63 -12.28 -1.51 -6.10
C LEU A 63 -11.00 -2.29 -6.42
N ALA A 64 -10.45 -3.03 -5.45
CA ALA A 64 -9.26 -3.86 -5.63
C ALA A 64 -9.46 -4.96 -6.66
N THR A 65 -10.61 -5.64 -6.63
CA THR A 65 -10.96 -6.68 -7.61
C THR A 65 -11.08 -6.08 -9.01
N ARG A 66 -11.73 -4.91 -9.14
CA ARG A 66 -11.84 -4.20 -10.41
C ARG A 66 -10.48 -3.75 -10.94
N TYR A 67 -9.61 -3.24 -10.07
CA TYR A 67 -8.26 -2.86 -10.44
C TYR A 67 -7.49 -4.06 -10.99
N LYS A 68 -7.47 -5.18 -10.25
CA LYS A 68 -6.80 -6.42 -10.67
C LYS A 68 -7.34 -6.96 -11.99
N ALA A 69 -8.64 -6.89 -12.21
CA ALA A 69 -9.25 -7.30 -13.48
C ALA A 69 -8.81 -6.43 -14.67
N LEU A 70 -8.54 -5.13 -14.44
CA LEU A 70 -8.14 -4.19 -15.49
C LEU A 70 -6.63 -4.18 -15.76
N THR A 71 -5.81 -4.37 -14.73
CA THR A 71 -4.34 -4.21 -14.83
C THR A 71 -3.59 -5.53 -14.78
N GLY A 72 -4.22 -6.61 -14.27
CA GLY A 72 -3.56 -7.88 -13.96
C GLY A 72 -2.81 -7.88 -12.62
N GLU A 73 -2.70 -6.74 -11.95
CA GLU A 73 -1.85 -6.52 -10.77
C GLU A 73 -2.67 -6.22 -9.51
N GLU A 74 -2.11 -6.50 -8.34
CA GLU A 74 -2.70 -6.08 -7.06
C GLU A 74 -2.30 -4.64 -6.72
N HIS A 75 -3.22 -3.88 -6.11
CA HIS A 75 -2.92 -2.53 -5.63
C HIS A 75 -2.54 -2.57 -4.16
N LEU A 76 -1.25 -2.40 -3.85
CA LEU A 76 -0.70 -2.56 -2.50
C LEU A 76 -1.41 -1.67 -1.46
N ALA A 77 -1.61 -0.39 -1.75
CA ALA A 77 -2.32 0.53 -0.85
C ALA A 77 -3.78 0.11 -0.57
N MET A 78 -4.50 -0.47 -1.54
CA MET A 78 -5.86 -1.00 -1.31
C MET A 78 -5.82 -2.21 -0.38
N ARG A 79 -4.82 -3.09 -0.54
CA ARG A 79 -4.64 -4.24 0.35
C ARG A 79 -4.32 -3.79 1.77
N MET A 80 -3.40 -2.84 1.93
CA MET A 80 -3.06 -2.25 3.23
C MET A 80 -4.26 -1.57 3.89
N ALA A 81 -5.09 -0.87 3.12
CA ALA A 81 -6.33 -0.27 3.61
C ALA A 81 -7.31 -1.32 4.15
N ILE A 82 -7.51 -2.41 3.42
CA ILE A 82 -8.36 -3.53 3.86
C ILE A 82 -7.81 -4.15 5.14
N GLU A 83 -6.52 -4.51 5.16
CA GLU A 83 -5.86 -5.12 6.32
C GLU A 83 -5.98 -4.24 7.58
N SER A 84 -5.79 -2.92 7.44
CA SER A 84 -5.89 -1.95 8.54
C SER A 84 -7.30 -1.81 9.11
N LEU A 85 -8.32 -2.01 8.27
CA LEU A 85 -9.72 -1.97 8.70
C LEU A 85 -10.10 -3.30 9.38
N GLU A 86 -9.75 -4.43 8.79
CA GLU A 86 -10.08 -5.74 9.34
C GLU A 86 -9.35 -6.04 10.66
N HIS A 87 -8.10 -5.59 10.79
CA HIS A 87 -7.22 -5.88 11.91
C HIS A 87 -6.69 -4.59 12.54
N PRO A 88 -7.51 -3.86 13.32
CA PRO A 88 -7.04 -2.67 14.02
C PRO A 88 -5.93 -3.04 15.02
N PRO A 89 -4.96 -2.15 15.28
CA PRO A 89 -3.95 -2.34 16.30
C PRO A 89 -4.53 -2.41 17.73
#